data_AF-A0A081PAQ5-F1
#
_entry.id   AF-A0A081PAQ5-F1
#
_cell.length_a   1.000
_cell.length_b   1.000
_cell.length_c   1.000
_cell.angle_alpha   90.00
_cell.angle_beta   90.00
_cell.angle_gamma   90.00
#
_symmetry.space_group_name_H-M   'P 1'
#
loop_
_entity.id
_entity.type
_entity.pdbx_description
1 polymer ?
#
loop_
_entity_poly.entity_id
_entity_poly.type
_entity_poly.pdbx_seq_one_letter_code
_entity_poly.pdbx_strand_id
1 'polypeptide(L)'
;MKKRFSIIMALIVLLSFVIPHSSFAGIGGPTSYKYSTYSANNVKLNVIQTSPGNIQLKALNLSVNLENTSYIGINGGFFSNQVEETTSMKKTHNIAINNGKPVIGTDKAGNNGWYNSGNQGTIIWDVKNGKFLFKVLNNGWEVNKAVGHNNYWAQGGVSMSLGSTSWKDTITKEKLPNPDGKVQRTAMVYSGTGIYLIVTDTKCTAEAFRGAIQQYFGIKDGSPKNDVNGIFLDGSGSSQMRAYDNNNKLINIKGDSRALHQIVTVTP
;
A
#
# COMPACT_ATOMS: atom_id res chain seq x y z
N MET A 1 42.43 -33.88 45.17
CA MET A 1 42.44 -32.82 44.14
C MET A 1 41.72 -33.31 42.89
N LYS A 2 40.56 -32.71 42.56
CA LYS A 2 40.02 -32.45 41.19
C LYS A 2 38.55 -32.04 41.33
N LYS A 3 38.30 -30.74 41.49
CA LYS A 3 36.97 -30.14 41.35
C LYS A 3 36.63 -30.12 39.85
N ARG A 4 35.52 -30.75 39.44
CA ARG A 4 34.98 -30.61 38.09
C ARG A 4 34.08 -29.38 38.07
N PHE A 5 34.50 -28.36 37.31
CA PHE A 5 33.67 -27.22 36.95
C PHE A 5 32.70 -27.65 35.85
N SER A 6 31.39 -27.56 36.12
CA SER A 6 30.37 -27.62 35.06
C SER A 6 30.17 -26.20 34.53
N ILE A 7 30.58 -25.97 33.28
CA ILE A 7 30.27 -24.74 32.54
C ILE A 7 28.91 -24.97 31.88
N ILE A 8 27.89 -24.23 32.33
CA ILE A 8 26.62 -24.11 31.62
C ILE A 8 26.83 -23.07 30.53
N MET A 9 26.86 -23.51 29.28
CA MET A 9 26.91 -22.64 28.11
C MET A 9 25.48 -22.29 27.71
N ALA A 10 25.06 -21.04 27.98
CA ALA A 10 23.79 -20.51 27.54
C ALA A 10 23.83 -20.23 26.03
N LEU A 11 23.05 -20.98 25.26
CA LEU A 11 22.88 -20.78 23.82
C LEU A 11 21.85 -19.66 23.61
N ILE A 12 22.30 -18.44 23.33
CA ILE A 12 21.42 -17.35 22.87
C ILE A 12 21.18 -17.57 21.38
N VAL A 13 20.01 -18.11 21.03
CA VAL A 13 19.54 -18.15 19.65
C VAL A 13 19.05 -16.74 19.29
N LEU A 14 19.92 -15.95 18.66
CA LEU A 14 19.48 -14.78 17.90
C LEU A 14 18.73 -15.29 16.67
N LEU A 15 17.39 -15.31 16.73
CA LEU A 15 16.58 -15.34 15.52
C LEU A 15 16.77 -14.02 14.77
N SER A 16 17.82 -13.96 13.96
CA SER A 16 17.90 -12.99 12.87
C SER A 16 16.73 -13.29 11.93
N PHE A 17 15.71 -12.45 11.96
CA PHE A 17 14.72 -12.38 10.89
C PHE A 17 15.45 -11.96 9.61
N VAL A 18 15.93 -12.95 8.87
CA VAL A 18 16.37 -12.75 7.50
C VAL A 18 15.11 -12.45 6.71
N ILE A 19 14.87 -11.18 6.38
CA ILE A 19 13.88 -10.83 5.37
C ILE A 19 14.44 -11.36 4.05
N PRO A 20 13.84 -12.40 3.45
CA PRO A 20 14.41 -12.98 2.25
C PRO A 20 14.24 -11.98 1.10
N HIS A 21 15.36 -11.43 0.63
CA HIS A 21 15.44 -10.76 -0.67
C HIS A 21 15.30 -11.83 -1.74
N SER A 22 14.06 -12.25 -1.99
CA SER A 22 13.75 -13.32 -2.95
C SER A 22 13.53 -12.70 -4.33
N SER A 23 14.26 -13.17 -5.32
CA SER A 23 13.86 -13.08 -6.73
C SER A 23 12.49 -13.75 -6.92
N PHE A 24 11.62 -13.17 -7.74
CA PHE A 24 10.21 -13.57 -7.91
C PHE A 24 9.98 -14.91 -8.63
N ALA A 25 10.99 -15.77 -8.75
CA ALA A 25 10.88 -17.03 -9.47
C ALA A 25 10.23 -18.12 -8.60
N GLY A 26 8.91 -18.13 -8.51
CA GLY A 26 8.16 -19.28 -8.01
C GLY A 26 8.01 -20.35 -9.10
N ILE A 27 8.48 -21.57 -8.86
CA ILE A 27 8.12 -22.72 -9.70
C ILE A 27 6.61 -22.94 -9.55
N GLY A 28 5.84 -22.66 -10.61
CA GLY A 28 4.39 -22.87 -10.63
C GLY A 28 3.52 -21.69 -10.14
N GLY A 29 4.10 -20.50 -9.92
CA GLY A 29 3.39 -19.27 -9.53
C GLY A 29 3.72 -18.06 -10.42
N PRO A 30 3.18 -16.86 -10.10
CA PRO A 30 3.48 -15.64 -10.85
C PRO A 30 4.96 -15.25 -10.79
N THR A 31 5.52 -14.79 -11.91
CA THR A 31 6.93 -14.37 -12.01
C THR A 31 7.15 -12.89 -11.69
N SER A 32 6.10 -12.07 -11.68
CA SER A 32 6.20 -10.63 -11.43
C SER A 32 5.90 -10.23 -9.99
N TYR A 33 5.36 -11.14 -9.16
CA TYR A 33 5.08 -10.88 -7.76
C TYR A 33 4.98 -12.17 -6.95
N LYS A 34 5.01 -12.03 -5.63
CA LYS A 34 4.70 -13.08 -4.68
C LYS A 34 3.44 -12.71 -3.90
N TYR A 35 2.54 -13.68 -3.73
CA TYR A 35 1.44 -13.58 -2.79
C TYR A 35 1.78 -14.32 -1.48
N SER A 36 1.40 -13.73 -0.35
CA SER A 36 1.51 -14.37 0.96
C SER A 36 0.45 -13.84 1.93
N THR A 37 0.25 -14.56 3.03
CA THR A 37 -0.57 -14.10 4.15
C THR A 37 0.27 -13.95 5.42
N TYR A 38 -0.18 -13.08 6.32
CA TYR A 38 0.42 -12.91 7.64
C TYR A 38 -0.67 -12.57 8.66
N SER A 39 -0.59 -13.15 9.86
CA SER A 39 -1.60 -12.93 10.89
C SER A 39 -0.96 -12.34 12.14
N ALA A 40 -1.48 -11.21 12.60
CA ALA A 40 -1.02 -10.51 13.79
C ALA A 40 -2.14 -9.63 14.35
N ASN A 41 -2.20 -9.45 15.66
CA ASN A 41 -3.20 -8.59 16.32
C ASN A 41 -4.65 -8.91 15.92
N ASN A 42 -4.97 -10.19 15.70
CA ASN A 42 -6.27 -10.64 15.17
C ASN A 42 -6.63 -10.05 13.79
N VAL A 43 -5.62 -9.71 12.99
CA VAL A 43 -5.76 -9.21 11.62
C VAL A 43 -5.02 -10.14 10.68
N LYS A 44 -5.70 -10.63 9.63
CA LYS A 44 -5.06 -11.36 8.51
C LYS A 44 -4.72 -10.38 7.39
N LEU A 45 -3.43 -10.19 7.16
CA LEU A 45 -2.89 -9.49 6.00
C LEU A 45 -2.82 -10.45 4.81
N ASN A 46 -3.30 -9.99 3.66
CA ASN A 46 -3.05 -10.59 2.36
C ASN A 46 -2.12 -9.63 1.63
N VAL A 47 -0.99 -10.14 1.15
CA VAL A 47 0.14 -9.32 0.71
C VAL A 47 0.54 -9.74 -0.70
N ILE A 48 0.52 -8.79 -1.63
CA ILE A 48 1.23 -8.89 -2.90
C ILE A 48 2.55 -8.14 -2.75
N GLN A 49 3.68 -8.83 -2.83
CA GLN A 49 5.00 -8.23 -2.85
C GLN A 49 5.52 -8.23 -4.29
N THR A 50 6.00 -7.08 -4.78
CA THR A 50 6.52 -6.96 -6.15
C THR A 50 7.65 -5.91 -6.23
N SER A 51 8.26 -5.80 -7.41
CA SER A 51 9.16 -4.70 -7.76
C SER A 51 8.33 -3.46 -8.13
N PRO A 52 8.76 -2.24 -7.77
CA PRO A 52 8.07 -1.01 -8.20
C PRO A 52 7.99 -0.85 -9.71
N GLY A 53 8.90 -1.47 -10.48
CA GLY A 53 8.84 -1.48 -11.94
C GLY A 53 7.62 -2.21 -12.51
N ASN A 54 7.01 -3.10 -11.71
CA ASN A 54 5.81 -3.85 -12.11
C ASN A 54 4.52 -3.13 -11.72
N ILE A 55 4.60 -1.99 -11.02
CA ILE A 55 3.40 -1.25 -10.62
C ILE A 55 2.88 -0.41 -11.78
N GLN A 56 1.59 -0.52 -12.03
CA GLN A 56 0.84 0.38 -12.88
C GLN A 56 -0.45 0.81 -12.20
N LEU A 57 -0.67 2.12 -12.10
CA LEU A 57 -1.93 2.67 -11.65
C LEU A 57 -2.94 2.67 -12.80
N LYS A 58 -4.19 2.25 -12.57
CA LYS A 58 -5.24 2.22 -13.61
C LYS A 58 -6.56 2.74 -13.10
N ALA A 59 -7.31 3.38 -14.00
CA ALA A 59 -8.69 3.76 -13.74
C ALA A 59 -9.63 2.61 -14.09
N LEU A 60 -10.63 2.38 -13.24
CA LEU A 60 -11.80 1.55 -13.54
C LEU A 60 -13.08 2.39 -13.67
N ASN A 61 -13.00 3.71 -13.40
CA ASN A 61 -14.07 4.69 -13.60
C ASN A 61 -15.42 4.24 -13.02
N LEU A 62 -15.40 3.53 -11.90
CA LEU A 62 -16.60 3.02 -11.21
C LEU A 62 -17.50 2.15 -12.09
N SER A 63 -16.93 1.54 -13.13
CA SER A 63 -17.66 0.68 -14.06
C SER A 63 -17.61 -0.79 -13.63
N VAL A 64 -16.57 -1.18 -12.89
CA VAL A 64 -16.33 -2.58 -12.54
C VAL A 64 -15.57 -2.70 -11.20
N ASN A 65 -15.77 -3.81 -10.50
CA ASN A 65 -14.99 -4.19 -9.32
C ASN A 65 -13.74 -4.98 -9.74
N LEU A 66 -12.81 -5.26 -8.82
CA LEU A 66 -11.54 -5.87 -9.20
C LEU A 66 -11.68 -7.34 -9.64
N GLU A 67 -12.58 -8.10 -9.02
CA GLU A 67 -12.81 -9.52 -9.34
C GLU A 67 -13.29 -9.75 -10.77
N ASN A 68 -14.01 -8.79 -11.35
CA ASN A 68 -14.54 -8.83 -12.71
C ASN A 68 -13.59 -8.21 -13.74
N THR A 69 -12.29 -8.12 -13.41
CA THR A 69 -11.24 -7.69 -14.35
C THR A 69 -10.19 -8.78 -14.52
N SER A 70 -9.33 -8.62 -15.53
CA SER A 70 -8.11 -9.41 -15.66
C SER A 70 -6.94 -8.88 -14.84
N TYR A 71 -7.09 -7.75 -14.15
CA TYR A 71 -6.00 -7.12 -13.40
C TYR A 71 -5.66 -7.88 -12.12
N ILE A 72 -4.36 -7.91 -11.82
CA ILE A 72 -3.82 -8.35 -10.54
C ILE A 72 -3.45 -7.10 -9.74
N GLY A 73 -3.79 -7.06 -8.45
CA GLY A 73 -3.50 -5.92 -7.61
C GLY A 73 -4.53 -5.71 -6.52
N ILE A 74 -4.71 -4.44 -6.15
CA ILE A 74 -5.62 -3.99 -5.09
C ILE A 74 -6.40 -2.74 -5.53
N ASN A 75 -7.41 -2.35 -4.76
CA ASN A 75 -8.02 -1.02 -4.93
C ASN A 75 -7.01 0.12 -4.69
N GLY A 76 -7.29 1.29 -5.26
CA GLY A 76 -6.51 2.51 -5.05
C GLY A 76 -7.05 3.41 -3.94
N GLY A 77 -6.74 4.71 -4.03
CA GLY A 77 -7.13 5.73 -3.07
C GLY A 77 -8.64 6.03 -2.99
N PHE A 78 -8.99 6.87 -2.03
CA PHE A 78 -10.36 7.22 -1.64
C PHE A 78 -11.13 7.95 -2.76
N PHE A 79 -12.44 7.74 -2.81
CA PHE A 79 -13.37 8.45 -3.68
C PHE A 79 -14.71 8.69 -2.96
N SER A 80 -15.55 9.59 -3.48
CA SER A 80 -16.88 9.84 -2.92
C SER A 80 -17.95 9.95 -4.00
N ASN A 81 -19.20 10.07 -3.58
CA ASN A 81 -20.33 10.28 -4.47
C ASN A 81 -20.45 11.73 -4.99
N GLN A 82 -19.60 12.65 -4.52
CA GLN A 82 -19.55 14.00 -5.07
C GLN A 82 -19.11 13.93 -6.54
N VAL A 83 -19.78 14.66 -7.42
CA VAL A 83 -19.42 14.77 -8.84
C VAL A 83 -18.67 16.07 -9.06
N GLU A 84 -17.55 16.01 -9.77
CA GLU A 84 -16.78 17.17 -10.20
C GLU A 84 -17.42 17.74 -11.47
N GLU A 85 -18.04 18.92 -11.38
CA GLU A 85 -18.85 19.52 -12.45
C GLU A 85 -18.10 19.65 -13.78
N THR A 86 -16.81 20.00 -13.72
CA THR A 86 -15.97 20.18 -14.92
C THR A 86 -15.71 18.89 -15.70
N THR A 87 -15.76 17.73 -15.04
CA THR A 87 -15.48 16.43 -15.67
C THR A 87 -16.68 15.49 -15.69
N SER A 88 -17.74 15.81 -14.95
CA SER A 88 -18.87 14.93 -14.68
C SER A 88 -18.47 13.57 -14.07
N MET A 89 -17.27 13.47 -13.48
CA MET A 89 -16.78 12.26 -12.83
C MET A 89 -16.97 12.33 -11.32
N LYS A 90 -17.07 11.17 -10.68
CA LYS A 90 -17.03 11.11 -9.21
C LYS A 90 -15.67 11.56 -8.68
N LYS A 91 -15.71 12.24 -7.55
CA LYS A 91 -14.55 12.85 -6.91
C LYS A 91 -13.60 11.77 -6.40
N THR A 92 -12.34 11.87 -6.79
CA THR A 92 -11.25 11.12 -6.17
C THR A 92 -10.46 12.02 -5.22
N HIS A 93 -10.00 11.44 -4.13
CA HIS A 93 -9.43 12.19 -3.02
C HIS A 93 -7.92 12.01 -2.90
N ASN A 94 -7.28 11.25 -3.81
CA ASN A 94 -5.85 11.02 -3.78
C ASN A 94 -5.18 11.14 -5.12
N ILE A 95 -3.92 11.56 -5.08
CA ILE A 95 -2.98 11.50 -6.21
C ILE A 95 -2.89 10.07 -6.73
N ALA A 96 -2.86 9.94 -8.05
CA ALA A 96 -2.68 8.72 -8.81
C ALA A 96 -2.15 9.08 -10.19
N ILE A 97 -0.84 9.04 -10.35
CA ILE A 97 -0.15 9.57 -11.53
C ILE A 97 0.77 8.50 -12.11
N ASN A 98 0.72 8.33 -13.42
CA ASN A 98 1.75 7.63 -14.19
C ASN A 98 2.43 8.65 -15.11
N ASN A 99 3.76 8.80 -14.99
CA ASN A 99 4.60 9.59 -15.88
C ASN A 99 4.04 11.00 -16.15
N GLY A 100 3.74 11.74 -15.09
CA GLY A 100 3.25 13.12 -15.20
C GLY A 100 1.79 13.28 -15.62
N LYS A 101 1.04 12.18 -15.77
CA LYS A 101 -0.38 12.19 -16.16
C LYS A 101 -1.24 11.54 -15.07
N PRO A 102 -2.31 12.21 -14.59
CA PRO A 102 -3.23 11.56 -13.68
C PRO A 102 -3.91 10.39 -14.40
N VAL A 103 -4.11 9.31 -13.66
CA VAL A 103 -4.71 8.06 -14.16
C VAL A 103 -6.20 8.23 -14.40
N ILE A 104 -6.81 9.14 -13.63
CA ILE A 104 -8.20 9.56 -13.74
C ILE A 104 -8.19 10.98 -14.31
N GLY A 105 -9.18 11.36 -15.13
CA GLY A 105 -9.32 12.75 -15.60
C GLY A 105 -8.06 13.43 -16.18
N THR A 106 -7.83 14.68 -15.79
CA THR A 106 -6.84 15.60 -16.40
C THR A 106 -6.21 16.52 -15.35
N ASP A 107 -4.94 16.91 -15.49
CA ASP A 107 -4.23 17.79 -14.54
C ASP A 107 -4.83 19.19 -14.29
N LYS A 108 -5.91 19.57 -14.99
CA LYS A 108 -6.58 20.89 -14.90
C LYS A 108 -7.95 20.89 -14.22
N ALA A 109 -8.55 19.72 -14.03
CA ALA A 109 -9.81 19.59 -13.31
C ALA A 109 -9.49 19.12 -11.89
N GLY A 110 -10.07 19.74 -10.87
CA GLY A 110 -9.85 19.31 -9.49
C GLY A 110 -10.20 17.83 -9.29
N ASN A 111 -9.55 17.18 -8.33
CA ASN A 111 -10.00 15.92 -7.72
C ASN A 111 -10.13 14.68 -8.65
N ASN A 112 -9.15 14.48 -9.52
CA ASN A 112 -9.14 13.40 -10.51
C ASN A 112 -7.82 12.61 -10.52
N GLY A 113 -7.27 12.24 -9.38
CA GLY A 113 -5.94 11.62 -9.37
C GLY A 113 -4.78 12.62 -9.53
N TRP A 114 -5.03 13.91 -9.78
CA TRP A 114 -3.99 14.93 -9.68
C TRP A 114 -3.85 15.53 -8.27
N TYR A 115 -4.87 15.37 -7.41
CA TYR A 115 -4.95 16.03 -6.11
C TYR A 115 -5.23 15.04 -4.98
N ASN A 116 -4.60 15.29 -3.83
CA ASN A 116 -5.03 14.80 -2.54
C ASN A 116 -6.08 15.77 -1.96
N SER A 117 -6.97 15.28 -1.07
CA SER A 117 -7.96 16.14 -0.38
C SER A 117 -7.35 16.90 0.80
N GLY A 118 -6.32 17.68 0.49
CA GLY A 118 -5.40 18.30 1.43
C GLY A 118 -4.01 17.69 1.34
N ASN A 119 -3.16 18.03 2.29
CA ASN A 119 -1.79 17.49 2.35
C ASN A 119 -1.86 16.05 2.91
N GLN A 120 -1.52 15.06 2.09
CA GLN A 120 -1.57 13.64 2.47
C GLN A 120 -0.32 12.88 1.99
N GLY A 121 -0.02 11.76 2.65
CA GLY A 121 1.07 10.87 2.29
C GLY A 121 1.04 10.43 0.83
N THR A 122 2.17 10.47 0.15
CA THR A 122 2.31 10.10 -1.26
C THR A 122 3.58 9.28 -1.44
N ILE A 123 3.43 8.04 -1.91
CA ILE A 123 4.53 7.18 -2.33
C ILE A 123 4.82 7.47 -3.79
N ILE A 124 6.08 7.75 -4.09
CA ILE A 124 6.56 8.03 -5.45
C ILE A 124 7.69 7.05 -5.75
N TRP A 125 7.58 6.33 -6.86
CA TRP A 125 8.73 5.59 -7.40
C TRP A 125 9.42 6.43 -8.47
N ASP A 126 10.63 6.88 -8.16
CA ASP A 126 11.49 7.60 -9.09
C ASP A 126 12.27 6.57 -9.91
N VAL A 127 11.81 6.27 -11.12
CA VAL A 127 12.42 5.27 -12.00
C VAL A 127 13.82 5.72 -12.41
N LYS A 128 14.01 7.03 -12.63
CA LYS A 128 15.30 7.58 -13.07
C LYS A 128 16.40 7.33 -12.04
N ASN A 129 16.08 7.49 -10.75
CA ASN A 129 17.04 7.31 -9.66
C ASN A 129 16.93 5.94 -8.96
N GLY A 130 15.99 5.09 -9.37
CA GLY A 130 15.79 3.75 -8.82
C GLY A 130 15.47 3.74 -7.32
N LYS A 131 14.68 4.71 -6.83
CA LYS A 131 14.37 4.84 -5.39
C LYS A 131 12.94 5.29 -5.12
N PHE A 132 12.44 4.93 -3.94
CA PHE A 132 11.21 5.50 -3.41
C PHE A 132 11.45 6.87 -2.79
N LEU A 133 10.46 7.75 -2.96
CA LEU A 133 10.29 8.95 -2.15
C LEU A 133 8.95 8.85 -1.41
N PHE A 134 8.95 9.31 -0.17
CA PHE A 134 7.73 9.57 0.57
C PHE A 134 7.60 11.06 0.84
N LYS A 135 6.48 11.66 0.47
CA LYS A 135 6.20 13.08 0.71
C LYS A 135 4.75 13.28 1.09
N VAL A 136 4.49 14.23 1.98
CA VAL A 136 3.14 14.72 2.25
C VAL A 136 2.86 15.87 1.28
N LEU A 137 2.00 15.62 0.29
CA LEU A 137 1.76 16.51 -0.86
C LEU A 137 0.28 16.78 -1.05
N ASN A 138 -0.04 17.87 -1.73
CA ASN A 138 -1.39 18.23 -2.12
C ASN A 138 -1.68 17.85 -3.58
N ASN A 139 -0.71 18.02 -4.49
CA ASN A 139 -0.99 17.90 -5.93
C ASN A 139 0.17 17.35 -6.76
N GLY A 140 -0.13 17.01 -8.02
CA GLY A 140 0.81 16.44 -8.97
C GLY A 140 1.92 17.40 -9.43
N TRP A 141 1.78 18.72 -9.30
CA TRP A 141 2.89 19.64 -9.59
C TRP A 141 4.00 19.53 -8.56
N GLU A 142 3.65 19.31 -7.28
CA GLU A 142 4.63 19.06 -6.24
C GLU A 142 5.33 17.70 -6.43
N VAL A 143 4.60 16.70 -6.94
CA VAL A 143 5.19 15.43 -7.37
C VAL A 143 6.19 15.69 -8.51
N ASN A 144 5.79 16.42 -9.55
CA ASN A 144 6.67 16.76 -10.66
C ASN A 144 7.90 17.53 -10.22
N LYS A 145 7.77 18.43 -9.24
CA LYS A 145 8.90 19.14 -8.64
C LYS A 145 9.87 18.19 -7.91
N ALA A 146 9.37 17.09 -7.37
CA ALA A 146 10.17 16.11 -6.64
C ALA A 146 10.95 15.15 -7.55
N VAL A 147 10.38 14.73 -8.69
CA VAL A 147 10.93 13.64 -9.54
C VAL A 147 11.03 13.96 -11.02
N GLY A 148 10.63 15.16 -11.45
CA GLY A 148 10.48 15.53 -12.85
C GLY A 148 9.12 15.12 -13.43
N HIS A 149 8.96 15.27 -14.74
CA HIS A 149 7.66 15.10 -15.42
C HIS A 149 7.42 13.70 -16.00
N ASN A 150 8.42 12.83 -15.99
CA ASN A 150 8.35 11.49 -16.58
C ASN A 150 9.16 10.49 -15.75
N ASN A 151 9.04 9.20 -16.08
CA ASN A 151 9.78 8.11 -15.43
C ASN A 151 9.46 8.00 -13.94
N TYR A 152 8.17 8.01 -13.60
CA TYR A 152 7.70 7.77 -12.25
C TYR A 152 6.24 7.31 -12.22
N TRP A 153 5.84 6.74 -11.09
CA TRP A 153 4.43 6.70 -10.68
C TRP A 153 4.28 7.23 -9.26
N ALA A 154 3.12 7.77 -8.93
CA ALA A 154 2.83 8.32 -7.61
C ALA A 154 1.41 7.96 -7.15
N GLN A 155 1.31 7.42 -5.94
CA GLN A 155 0.05 7.06 -5.29
C GLN A 155 -0.08 7.80 -3.96
N GLY A 156 -1.14 8.59 -3.83
CA GLY A 156 -1.54 9.26 -2.59
C GLY A 156 -2.43 8.38 -1.72
N GLY A 157 -2.43 8.67 -0.44
CA GLY A 157 -3.26 8.03 0.58
C GLY A 157 -2.97 8.67 1.94
N VAL A 158 -3.60 8.19 3.01
CA VAL A 158 -3.32 8.75 4.34
C VAL A 158 -2.07 8.09 4.93
N SER A 159 -1.10 8.88 5.35
CA SER A 159 0.16 8.41 5.93
C SER A 159 -0.09 7.46 7.11
N MET A 160 0.55 6.30 7.08
CA MET A 160 0.54 5.36 8.20
C MET A 160 1.53 5.75 9.31
N SER A 161 2.54 6.57 9.00
CA SER A 161 3.61 6.98 9.91
C SER A 161 4.18 5.79 10.70
N LEU A 162 4.62 4.75 9.97
CA LEU A 162 5.13 3.50 10.56
C LEU A 162 6.32 3.79 11.49
N GLY A 163 6.26 3.26 12.70
CA GLY A 163 7.23 3.45 13.78
C GLY A 163 7.12 4.79 14.52
N SER A 164 6.26 5.72 14.08
CA SER A 164 6.02 6.97 14.80
C SER A 164 5.00 6.79 15.92
N THR A 165 5.27 7.35 17.09
CA THR A 165 4.31 7.45 18.21
C THR A 165 3.20 8.47 17.93
N SER A 166 3.45 9.47 17.07
CA SER A 166 2.49 10.52 16.68
C SER A 166 1.63 10.16 15.47
N TRP A 167 1.49 8.87 15.16
CA TRP A 167 0.73 8.44 13.98
C TRP A 167 -0.77 8.83 14.07
N LYS A 168 -1.35 8.86 15.28
CA LYS A 168 -2.74 9.31 15.51
C LYS A 168 -2.97 10.77 15.14
N ASP A 169 -2.02 11.64 15.44
CA ASP A 169 -2.08 13.05 15.02
C ASP A 169 -1.98 13.17 13.51
N THR A 170 -1.13 12.33 12.89
CA THR A 170 -0.97 12.30 11.44
C THR A 170 -2.28 11.91 10.75
N ILE A 171 -2.89 10.78 11.13
CA ILE A 171 -4.13 10.32 10.49
C ILE A 171 -5.30 11.28 10.75
N THR A 172 -5.29 12.03 11.86
CA THR A 172 -6.29 13.06 12.17
C THR A 172 -6.11 14.27 11.24
N LYS A 173 -4.88 14.77 11.11
CA LYS A 173 -4.53 15.88 10.21
C LYS A 173 -4.80 15.55 8.75
N GLU A 174 -4.48 14.33 8.33
CA GLU A 174 -4.70 13.83 6.98
C GLU A 174 -6.11 13.26 6.75
N LYS A 175 -6.97 13.31 7.77
CA LYS A 175 -8.40 12.97 7.74
C LYS A 175 -8.69 11.53 7.29
N LEU A 176 -8.02 10.54 7.89
CA LEU A 176 -8.33 9.13 7.66
C LEU A 176 -9.81 8.86 7.98
N PRO A 177 -10.60 8.35 7.02
CA PRO A 177 -11.99 8.01 7.29
C PRO A 177 -12.10 6.82 8.27
N ASN A 178 -12.99 6.96 9.26
CA ASN A 178 -13.38 5.89 10.19
C ASN A 178 -12.17 5.14 10.81
N PRO A 179 -11.24 5.82 11.50
CA PRO A 179 -10.02 5.21 12.01
C PRO A 179 -10.29 4.15 13.09
N ASP A 180 -11.30 4.37 13.93
CA ASP A 180 -11.63 3.47 15.06
C ASP A 180 -12.67 2.41 14.69
N GLY A 181 -13.31 2.53 13.53
CA GLY A 181 -14.27 1.53 13.05
C GLY A 181 -13.61 0.22 12.70
N LYS A 182 -14.28 -0.89 13.05
CA LYS A 182 -13.90 -2.25 12.63
C LYS A 182 -14.37 -2.49 11.20
N VAL A 183 -13.50 -2.17 10.25
CA VAL A 183 -13.76 -2.33 8.81
C VAL A 183 -12.60 -3.05 8.13
N GLN A 184 -12.83 -3.53 6.91
CA GLN A 184 -11.75 -4.00 6.04
C GLN A 184 -10.86 -2.82 5.65
N ARG A 185 -9.58 -3.06 5.39
CA ARG A 185 -8.60 -2.00 5.12
C ARG A 185 -7.61 -2.42 4.05
N THR A 186 -7.12 -1.42 3.32
CA THR A 186 -6.11 -1.56 2.28
C THR A 186 -4.96 -0.60 2.54
N ALA A 187 -3.74 -1.04 2.26
CA ALA A 187 -2.54 -0.22 2.34
C ALA A 187 -1.60 -0.52 1.18
N MET A 188 -0.74 0.47 0.91
CA MET A 188 0.44 0.32 0.07
C MET A 188 1.65 0.72 0.90
N VAL A 189 2.66 -0.14 0.94
CA VAL A 189 3.87 0.05 1.77
C VAL A 189 5.09 -0.23 0.91
N TYR A 190 6.10 0.63 0.94
CA TYR A 190 7.41 0.26 0.43
C TYR A 190 8.35 -0.10 1.58
N SER A 191 9.28 -1.00 1.33
CA SER A 191 10.36 -1.37 2.26
C SER A 191 11.61 -1.72 1.45
N GLY A 192 12.69 -0.97 1.64
CA GLY A 192 13.88 -1.05 0.79
C GLY A 192 13.52 -0.76 -0.67
N THR A 193 13.76 -1.73 -1.56
CA THR A 193 13.42 -1.65 -2.99
C THR A 193 12.10 -2.33 -3.35
N GLY A 194 11.42 -2.97 -2.40
CA GLY A 194 10.17 -3.68 -2.63
C GLY A 194 8.94 -2.82 -2.37
N ILE A 195 7.84 -3.13 -3.06
CA ILE A 195 6.52 -2.58 -2.81
C ILE A 195 5.53 -3.69 -2.44
N TYR A 196 4.65 -3.39 -1.49
CA TYR A 196 3.73 -4.31 -0.86
C TYR A 196 2.32 -3.73 -0.94
N LEU A 197 1.43 -4.45 -1.62
CA LEU A 197 0.01 -4.16 -1.72
C LEU A 197 -0.71 -5.05 -0.71
N ILE A 198 -1.32 -4.45 0.31
CA ILE A 198 -1.77 -5.16 1.51
C ILE A 198 -3.27 -4.94 1.69
N VAL A 199 -4.04 -6.03 1.80
CA VAL A 199 -5.48 -5.99 2.09
C VAL A 199 -5.79 -6.91 3.25
N THR A 200 -6.64 -6.45 4.18
CA THR A 200 -7.28 -7.29 5.18
C THR A 200 -8.78 -7.42 4.90
N ASP A 201 -9.25 -8.66 4.82
CA ASP A 201 -10.66 -9.03 4.87
C ASP A 201 -11.20 -9.10 6.30
N THR A 202 -10.29 -9.06 7.29
CA THR A 202 -10.64 -9.02 8.71
C THR A 202 -11.03 -7.59 9.11
N LYS A 203 -12.24 -7.44 9.67
CA LYS A 203 -12.74 -6.15 10.18
C LYS A 203 -11.92 -5.69 11.38
N CYS A 204 -11.19 -4.59 11.24
CA CYS A 204 -10.26 -4.10 12.24
C CYS A 204 -10.15 -2.56 12.23
N THR A 205 -9.61 -2.00 13.31
CA THR A 205 -9.31 -0.56 13.42
C THR A 205 -8.05 -0.21 12.62
N ALA A 206 -7.84 1.07 12.35
CA ALA A 206 -6.62 1.54 11.69
C ALA A 206 -5.38 1.18 12.51
N GLU A 207 -5.49 1.28 13.85
CA GLU A 207 -4.44 0.91 14.81
C GLU A 207 -4.08 -0.58 14.70
N ALA A 208 -5.07 -1.48 14.70
CA ALA A 208 -4.82 -2.91 14.61
C ALA A 208 -4.19 -3.30 13.26
N PHE A 209 -4.69 -2.74 12.15
CA PHE A 209 -4.14 -2.98 10.82
C PHE A 209 -2.71 -2.45 10.67
N ARG A 210 -2.47 -1.20 11.09
CA ARG A 210 -1.13 -0.61 11.14
C ARG A 210 -0.20 -1.46 12.02
N GLY A 211 -0.65 -1.88 13.19
CA GLY A 211 0.13 -2.71 14.10
C GLY A 211 0.52 -4.06 13.49
N ALA A 212 -0.39 -4.71 12.76
CA ALA A 212 -0.09 -5.96 12.05
C ALA A 212 0.96 -5.75 10.94
N ILE A 213 0.85 -4.65 10.18
CA ILE A 213 1.84 -4.25 9.17
C ILE A 213 3.20 -3.94 9.81
N GLN A 214 3.23 -3.23 10.95
CA GLN A 214 4.47 -2.99 11.67
C GLN A 214 5.14 -4.29 12.12
N GLN A 215 4.38 -5.24 12.65
CA GLN A 215 4.92 -6.54 13.03
C GLN A 215 5.47 -7.30 11.82
N TYR A 216 4.76 -7.27 10.68
CA TYR A 216 5.24 -7.88 9.43
C TYR A 216 6.62 -7.34 9.00
N PHE A 217 6.87 -6.03 9.18
CA PHE A 217 8.14 -5.39 8.84
C PHE A 217 9.14 -5.27 10.01
N GLY A 218 8.84 -5.88 11.16
CA GLY A 218 9.67 -5.77 12.37
C GLY A 218 9.89 -4.32 12.81
N ILE A 219 8.84 -3.51 12.79
CA ILE A 219 8.81 -2.10 13.22
C ILE A 219 8.09 -2.01 14.57
N LYS A 220 8.57 -1.12 15.43
CA LYS A 220 7.95 -0.78 16.72
C LYS A 220 7.71 0.73 16.76
N ASP A 221 6.64 1.15 17.43
CA ASP A 221 6.42 2.57 17.70
C ASP A 221 7.58 3.13 18.54
N GLY A 222 8.00 4.36 18.22
CA GLY A 222 9.22 4.99 18.73
C GLY A 222 10.48 4.61 17.96
N SER A 223 10.38 3.81 16.89
CA SER A 223 11.52 3.39 16.07
C SER A 223 11.19 3.45 14.58
N PRO A 224 10.93 4.64 14.03
CA PRO A 224 10.67 4.81 12.59
C PRO A 224 11.91 4.40 11.78
N LYS A 225 11.66 3.82 10.60
CA LYS A 225 12.70 3.44 9.64
C LYS A 225 12.58 4.32 8.40
N ASN A 226 13.70 4.88 7.94
CA ASN A 226 13.70 5.81 6.80
C ASN A 226 13.38 5.11 5.46
N ASP A 227 13.61 3.80 5.39
CA ASP A 227 13.45 2.96 4.20
C ASP A 227 12.12 2.19 4.19
N VAL A 228 11.21 2.45 5.14
CA VAL A 228 9.87 1.84 5.18
C VAL A 228 8.81 2.89 5.45
N ASN A 229 7.94 3.15 4.47
CA ASN A 229 6.76 3.99 4.66
C ASN A 229 5.54 3.39 3.98
N GLY A 230 4.36 3.76 4.49
CA GLY A 230 3.09 3.27 3.99
C GLY A 230 1.98 4.30 4.02
N ILE A 231 0.98 4.07 3.19
CA ILE A 231 -0.25 4.83 3.13
C ILE A 231 -1.45 3.89 3.28
N PHE A 232 -2.46 4.35 4.01
CA PHE A 232 -3.82 3.80 3.93
C PHE A 232 -4.45 4.21 2.60
N LEU A 233 -5.05 3.25 1.94
CA LEU A 233 -5.87 3.42 0.74
C LEU A 233 -7.34 3.27 1.11
N ASP A 234 -8.23 3.35 0.11
CA ASP A 234 -9.66 3.23 0.37
C ASP A 234 -10.00 1.88 1.01
N GLY A 235 -10.86 1.91 2.03
CA GLY A 235 -11.14 0.77 2.89
C GLY A 235 -12.59 0.33 2.82
N SER A 236 -13.04 -0.38 3.85
CA SER A 236 -14.40 -0.91 3.96
C SER A 236 -14.74 -1.72 2.69
N GLY A 237 -15.89 -1.48 2.07
CA GLY A 237 -16.33 -2.16 0.86
C GLY A 237 -15.38 -2.04 -0.35
N SER A 238 -14.52 -1.02 -0.39
CA SER A 238 -13.52 -0.87 -1.44
C SER A 238 -12.33 -1.81 -1.28
N SER A 239 -12.15 -2.46 -0.11
CA SER A 239 -10.96 -3.27 0.20
C SER A 239 -10.93 -4.55 -0.64
N GLN A 240 -10.29 -4.48 -1.80
CA GLN A 240 -10.32 -5.51 -2.82
C GLN A 240 -8.91 -5.94 -3.22
N MET A 241 -8.73 -7.24 -3.48
CA MET A 241 -7.50 -7.83 -4.00
C MET A 241 -7.82 -8.91 -5.01
N ARG A 242 -7.04 -8.98 -6.09
CA ARG A 242 -7.00 -10.11 -7.01
C ARG A 242 -5.54 -10.51 -7.22
N ALA A 243 -5.22 -11.77 -6.91
CA ALA A 243 -3.87 -12.31 -6.97
C ALA A 243 -3.91 -13.81 -7.27
N TYR A 244 -2.81 -14.37 -7.75
CA TYR A 244 -2.57 -15.81 -7.75
C TYR A 244 -1.58 -16.12 -6.63
N ASP A 245 -1.84 -17.20 -5.89
CA ASP A 245 -0.87 -17.74 -4.95
C ASP A 245 0.28 -18.48 -5.66
N ASN A 246 1.22 -19.01 -4.88
CA ASN A 246 2.39 -19.72 -5.42
C ASN A 246 2.03 -21.04 -6.14
N ASN A 247 0.77 -21.50 -6.05
CA ASN A 247 0.27 -22.69 -6.73
C ASN A 247 -0.66 -22.33 -7.91
N ASN A 248 -0.58 -21.09 -8.41
CA ASN A 248 -1.46 -20.56 -9.46
C ASN A 248 -2.96 -20.59 -9.11
N LYS A 249 -3.32 -20.61 -7.82
CA LYS A 249 -4.72 -20.50 -7.41
C LYS A 249 -5.13 -19.03 -7.33
N LEU A 250 -6.22 -18.68 -8.01
CA LEU A 250 -6.80 -17.35 -7.94
C LEU A 250 -7.36 -17.06 -6.53
N ILE A 251 -6.88 -15.96 -5.95
CA ILE A 251 -7.31 -15.38 -4.69
C ILE A 251 -8.06 -14.09 -5.01
N ASN A 252 -9.30 -14.00 -4.51
CA ASN A 252 -10.13 -12.81 -4.62
C ASN A 252 -10.59 -12.36 -3.23
N ILE A 253 -10.25 -11.14 -2.86
CA ILE A 253 -10.83 -10.41 -1.73
C ILE A 253 -11.75 -9.35 -2.34
N LYS A 254 -13.02 -9.39 -1.96
CA LYS A 254 -14.06 -8.66 -2.69
C LYS A 254 -14.51 -7.37 -2.01
N GLY A 255 -14.15 -7.14 -0.74
CA GLY A 255 -14.78 -6.06 0.03
C GLY A 255 -16.30 -6.27 0.07
N ASP A 256 -17.07 -5.28 -0.36
CA ASP A 256 -18.51 -5.41 -0.63
C ASP A 256 -18.85 -5.57 -2.13
N SER A 257 -17.83 -5.83 -2.95
CA SER A 257 -17.89 -6.01 -4.40
C SER A 257 -18.27 -4.75 -5.18
N ARG A 258 -18.21 -3.55 -4.57
CA ARG A 258 -18.46 -2.28 -5.27
C ARG A 258 -17.48 -2.06 -6.43
N ALA A 259 -17.94 -1.30 -7.42
CA ALA A 259 -17.07 -0.79 -8.46
C ALA A 259 -16.03 0.19 -7.89
N LEU A 260 -14.83 0.17 -8.47
CA LEU A 260 -13.70 0.97 -8.00
C LEU A 260 -13.43 2.12 -8.97
N HIS A 261 -12.92 3.24 -8.46
CA HIS A 261 -12.53 4.36 -9.33
C HIS A 261 -11.15 4.12 -9.95
N GLN A 262 -10.23 3.65 -9.12
CA GLN A 262 -8.86 3.30 -9.52
C GLN A 262 -8.34 2.10 -8.74
N ILE A 263 -7.29 1.51 -9.29
CA ILE A 263 -6.60 0.33 -8.78
C ILE A 263 -5.10 0.51 -8.89
N VAL A 264 -4.37 -0.15 -7.98
CA VAL A 264 -2.92 -0.33 -8.07
C VAL A 264 -2.69 -1.74 -8.58
N THR A 265 -2.17 -1.86 -9.80
CA THR A 265 -2.00 -3.16 -10.46
C THR A 265 -0.55 -3.57 -10.56
N VAL A 266 -0.35 -4.89 -10.59
CA VAL A 266 0.92 -5.51 -10.95
C VAL A 266 0.84 -5.97 -12.40
N THR A 267 1.76 -5.51 -13.23
CA THR A 267 1.92 -6.01 -14.59
C THR A 267 2.49 -7.43 -14.57
N PRO A 268 1.93 -8.37 -15.35
CA PRO A 268 2.48 -9.70 -15.52
C PRO A 268 3.95 -9.69 -15.94
#